data_AF-A0A1V8T0J1-F1
#
_entry.id   AF-A0A1V8T0J1-F1
#
_cell.length_a   1.000
_cell.length_b   1.000
_cell.length_c   1.000
_cell.angle_alpha   90.00
_cell.angle_beta   90.00
_cell.angle_gamma   90.00
#
_symmetry.space_group_name_H-M   'P 1'
#
loop_
_entity.id
_entity.type
_entity.pdbx_description
1 polymer ?
#
loop_
_entity_poly.entity_id
_entity_poly.type
_entity_poly.pdbx_seq_one_letter_code
_entity_poly.pdbx_strand_id
1 'polypeptide(L)'
;MPPEGTFMHWFLTHRTLHMWITVSILSTLILTIWTQDFVNTTPFRDLLPPNSLALSHPIQFVRQYIHVYQLHSENLSREVSERRRQKVEDVQKRAQFRKAHGLEEPEGVFGGWTAKSDEEVLGGGMREGGMPGEVSSVRAAAVDQSPIARDVMAAEAAEKQPEIYVDFEGKERPVQEAKKWYGIW
;
A
#
# COMPACT_ATOMS: atom_id res chain seq x y z
N MET A 1 39.57 -13.90 -28.50
CA MET A 1 39.25 -13.23 -27.22
C MET A 1 40.27 -12.14 -27.00
N PRO A 2 39.83 -10.90 -26.69
CA PRO A 2 40.76 -9.83 -26.38
C PRO A 2 41.60 -10.22 -25.14
N PRO A 3 42.91 -9.89 -25.13
CA PRO A 3 43.80 -10.36 -24.08
C PRO A 3 43.39 -9.81 -22.71
N GLU A 4 43.67 -10.60 -21.67
CA GLU A 4 43.40 -10.25 -20.29
C GLU A 4 44.14 -8.96 -19.93
N GLY A 5 43.45 -8.03 -19.27
CA GLY A 5 43.96 -6.67 -19.00
C GLY A 5 43.55 -5.60 -20.03
N THR A 6 42.89 -5.98 -21.14
CA THR A 6 42.27 -4.99 -22.04
C THR A 6 40.88 -4.55 -21.55
N PHE A 7 40.53 -3.28 -21.81
CA PHE A 7 39.19 -2.75 -21.50
C PHE A 7 38.07 -3.62 -22.09
N MET A 8 38.27 -4.13 -23.30
CA MET A 8 37.30 -4.98 -23.99
C MET A 8 37.04 -6.29 -23.24
N HIS A 9 38.09 -6.91 -22.69
CA HIS A 9 37.95 -8.13 -21.87
C HIS A 9 37.21 -7.85 -20.56
N TRP A 10 37.51 -6.72 -19.91
CA TRP A 10 36.84 -6.29 -18.68
C TRP A 10 35.35 -6.00 -18.89
N PHE A 11 35.00 -5.20 -19.92
CA PHE A 11 33.62 -4.81 -20.19
C PHE A 11 32.72 -6.03 -20.46
N LEU A 12 33.18 -6.96 -21.32
CA LEU A 12 32.40 -8.13 -21.73
C LEU A 12 32.21 -9.18 -20.63
N THR A 13 33.16 -9.28 -19.69
CA THR A 13 33.15 -10.36 -18.68
C THR A 13 32.58 -9.90 -17.33
N HIS A 14 32.44 -8.59 -17.12
CA HIS A 14 31.99 -8.04 -15.83
C HIS A 14 30.47 -8.10 -15.67
N ARG A 15 29.98 -9.07 -14.88
CA ARG A 15 28.54 -9.31 -14.63
C ARG A 15 27.83 -8.11 -14.00
N THR A 16 28.44 -7.47 -13.02
CA THR A 16 27.83 -6.34 -12.29
C THR A 16 27.60 -5.15 -13.20
N LEU A 17 28.49 -4.94 -14.19
CA LEU A 17 28.37 -3.84 -15.13
C LEU A 17 27.18 -4.05 -16.06
N HIS A 18 27.04 -5.25 -16.63
CA HIS A 18 25.88 -5.60 -17.46
C HIS A 18 24.57 -5.47 -16.68
N MET A 19 24.55 -5.93 -15.43
CA MET A 19 23.38 -5.82 -14.57
C MET A 19 22.97 -4.37 -14.29
N TRP A 20 23.93 -3.49 -14.01
CA TRP A 20 23.64 -2.06 -13.84
C TRP A 20 23.15 -1.40 -15.13
N ILE A 21 23.74 -1.74 -16.28
CA ILE A 21 23.33 -1.20 -17.58
C ILE A 21 21.90 -1.63 -17.92
N THR A 22 21.58 -2.91 -17.79
CA THR A 22 20.22 -3.40 -18.11
C THR A 22 19.19 -2.83 -17.15
N VAL A 23 19.48 -2.79 -15.85
CA VAL A 23 18.58 -2.21 -14.83
C VAL A 23 18.37 -0.72 -15.06
N SER A 24 19.42 0.04 -15.37
CA SER A 24 19.32 1.48 -15.61
C SER A 24 18.52 1.82 -16.87
N ILE A 25 18.74 1.08 -17.97
CA ILE A 25 17.97 1.23 -19.21
C ILE A 25 16.50 0.89 -18.98
N LEU A 26 16.21 -0.21 -18.28
CA LEU A 26 14.83 -0.62 -18.02
C LEU A 26 14.12 0.40 -17.12
N SER A 27 14.80 0.87 -16.08
CA SER A 27 14.27 1.86 -15.14
C SER A 27 14.00 3.20 -15.81
N THR A 28 14.92 3.69 -16.64
CA THR A 28 14.74 4.95 -17.38
C THR A 28 13.61 4.85 -18.40
N LEU A 29 13.44 3.71 -19.09
CA LEU A 29 12.32 3.51 -20.01
C LEU A 29 10.97 3.51 -19.28
N ILE A 30 10.87 2.80 -18.15
CA ILE A 30 9.66 2.79 -17.30
C ILE A 30 9.33 4.21 -16.83
N LEU A 31 10.31 4.93 -16.27
CA LEU A 31 10.14 6.31 -15.79
C LEU A 31 9.68 7.24 -16.92
N THR A 32 10.22 7.08 -18.13
CA THR A 32 9.86 7.90 -19.28
C THR A 32 8.41 7.65 -19.72
N ILE A 33 7.99 6.38 -19.80
CA ILE A 33 6.61 6.01 -20.16
C ILE A 33 5.63 6.55 -19.11
N TRP A 34 5.92 6.35 -17.82
CA TRP A 34 5.09 6.85 -16.73
C TRP A 34 4.98 8.38 -16.74
N THR A 35 6.09 9.08 -16.95
CA THR A 35 6.10 10.54 -17.05
C THR A 35 5.29 11.03 -18.24
N GLN A 36 5.42 10.37 -19.40
CA GLN A 36 4.71 10.72 -20.61
C GLN A 36 3.19 10.47 -20.48
N ASP A 37 2.81 9.35 -19.87
CA ASP A 37 1.41 9.05 -19.57
C ASP A 37 0.80 10.11 -18.65
N PHE A 38 1.52 10.49 -17.58
CA PHE A 38 1.10 11.55 -16.67
C PHE A 38 0.89 12.90 -17.38
N VAL A 39 1.83 13.35 -18.22
CA VAL A 39 1.72 14.63 -18.94
C VAL A 39 0.56 14.66 -19.94
N ASN A 40 0.18 13.49 -20.47
CA ASN A 40 -0.90 13.38 -21.45
C ASN A 40 -2.28 13.17 -20.81
N THR A 41 -2.36 12.56 -19.63
CA THR A 41 -3.62 12.26 -18.93
C THR A 41 -3.99 13.29 -17.89
N THR A 42 -3.01 14.06 -17.37
CA THR A 42 -3.27 14.99 -16.28
C THR A 42 -4.12 16.18 -16.72
N PRO A 43 -5.19 16.53 -15.96
CA PRO A 43 -5.98 17.74 -16.21
C PRO A 43 -5.23 19.02 -15.82
N PHE A 44 -4.08 18.91 -15.13
CA PHE A 44 -3.31 20.03 -14.59
C PHE A 44 -2.04 20.34 -15.42
N ARG A 45 -2.10 20.10 -16.73
CA ARG A 45 -0.95 20.24 -17.64
C ARG A 45 -0.33 21.64 -17.64
N ASP A 46 -1.15 22.67 -17.48
CA ASP A 46 -0.69 24.07 -17.50
C ASP A 46 0.13 24.46 -16.26
N LEU A 47 0.06 23.68 -15.19
CA LEU A 47 0.80 23.90 -13.94
C LEU A 47 2.18 23.22 -13.94
N LEU A 48 2.51 22.48 -15.01
CA LEU A 48 3.79 21.80 -15.15
C LEU A 48 4.94 22.81 -15.31
N PRO A 49 6.11 22.54 -14.71
CA PRO A 49 7.25 23.43 -14.83
C PRO A 49 7.75 23.48 -16.29
N PRO A 50 8.15 24.66 -16.81
CA PRO A 50 8.68 24.75 -18.16
C PRO A 50 10.02 24.01 -18.26
N ASN A 51 10.29 23.39 -19.40
CA ASN A 51 11.52 22.61 -19.63
C ASN A 51 12.82 23.43 -19.45
N SER A 52 12.75 24.75 -19.61
CA SER A 52 13.88 25.66 -19.35
C SER A 52 14.26 25.77 -17.87
N LEU A 53 13.32 25.49 -16.96
CA LEU A 53 13.57 25.48 -15.52
C LEU A 53 14.39 24.25 -15.09
N ALA A 54 14.34 23.17 -15.85
CA ALA A 54 15.07 21.93 -15.54
C ALA A 54 16.60 22.14 -15.49
N LEU A 55 17.15 23.01 -16.34
CA LEU A 55 18.60 23.28 -16.37
C LEU A 55 19.03 24.35 -15.38
N SER A 56 18.18 25.36 -15.13
CA SER A 56 18.54 26.48 -14.25
C SER A 56 18.32 26.16 -12.76
N HIS A 57 17.22 25.50 -12.42
CA HIS A 57 16.84 25.18 -11.05
C HIS A 57 16.28 23.74 -10.96
N PRO A 58 17.14 22.71 -11.08
CA PRO A 58 16.70 21.32 -11.18
C PRO A 58 15.88 20.86 -9.96
N ILE A 59 16.23 21.35 -8.77
CA ILE A 59 15.51 21.00 -7.53
C ILE A 59 14.09 21.59 -7.54
N GLN A 60 13.92 22.83 -8.00
CA GLN A 60 12.59 23.47 -8.07
C GLN A 60 11.72 22.80 -9.13
N PHE A 61 12.30 22.42 -10.27
CA PHE A 61 11.61 21.66 -11.30
C PHE A 61 10.99 20.38 -10.74
N VAL A 62 11.78 19.56 -10.03
CA VAL A 62 11.29 18.31 -9.45
C VAL A 62 10.23 18.57 -8.37
N ARG A 63 10.42 19.57 -7.49
CA ARG A 63 9.42 19.90 -6.45
C ARG A 63 8.09 20.33 -7.05
N GLN A 64 8.10 21.17 -8.07
CA GLN A 64 6.89 21.59 -8.77
C GLN A 64 6.20 20.39 -9.42
N TYR A 65 6.97 19.50 -10.04
CA TYR A 65 6.44 18.28 -10.65
C TYR A 65 5.73 17.39 -9.62
N ILE A 66 6.36 17.17 -8.46
CA ILE A 66 5.77 16.41 -7.34
C ILE A 66 4.49 17.09 -6.83
N HIS A 67 4.46 18.42 -6.73
CA HIS A 67 3.26 19.14 -6.31
C HIS A 67 2.09 18.95 -7.28
N VAL A 68 2.33 19.03 -8.60
CA VAL A 68 1.28 18.77 -9.60
C VAL A 68 0.84 17.31 -9.56
N TYR A 69 1.76 16.38 -9.32
CA TYR A 69 1.43 14.97 -9.14
C TYR A 69 0.55 14.72 -7.91
N GLN A 70 0.82 15.39 -6.79
CA GLN A 70 -0.04 15.34 -5.61
C GLN A 70 -1.45 15.84 -5.94
N LEU A 71 -1.57 16.97 -6.63
CA LEU A 71 -2.85 17.50 -7.07
C LEU A 71 -3.61 16.53 -8.00
N HIS A 72 -2.92 15.89 -8.93
CA HIS A 72 -3.49 14.83 -9.77
C HIS A 72 -4.01 13.66 -8.93
N SER A 73 -3.23 13.19 -7.95
CA SER A 73 -3.63 12.10 -7.06
C SER A 73 -4.84 12.45 -6.20
N GLU A 74 -4.93 13.70 -5.73
CA GLU A 74 -6.07 14.21 -4.99
C GLU A 74 -7.32 14.24 -5.86
N ASN A 75 -7.21 14.69 -7.12
CA ASN A 75 -8.33 14.69 -8.05
C ASN A 75 -8.85 13.28 -8.32
N LEU A 76 -7.95 12.33 -8.59
CA LEU A 76 -8.34 10.93 -8.77
C LEU A 76 -9.01 10.35 -7.52
N SER A 77 -8.47 10.67 -6.33
CA SER A 77 -9.06 10.27 -5.06
C SER A 77 -10.48 10.82 -4.88
N ARG A 78 -10.69 12.11 -5.21
CA ARG A 78 -12.00 12.76 -5.18
C ARG A 78 -12.98 12.10 -6.16
N GLU A 79 -12.57 11.85 -7.40
CA GLU A 79 -13.44 11.16 -8.37
C GLU A 79 -13.85 9.77 -7.88
N VAL A 80 -12.91 9.00 -7.31
CA VAL A 80 -13.19 7.67 -6.79
C VAL A 80 -14.03 7.73 -5.52
N SER A 81 -13.87 8.73 -4.66
CA SER A 81 -14.74 8.93 -3.50
C SER A 81 -16.16 9.29 -3.92
N GLU A 82 -16.33 10.18 -4.91
CA GLU A 82 -17.66 10.54 -5.43
C GLU A 82 -18.35 9.33 -6.09
N ARG A 83 -17.64 8.55 -6.91
CA ARG A 83 -18.19 7.31 -7.48
C ARG A 83 -18.60 6.30 -6.41
N ARG A 84 -17.84 6.19 -5.31
CA ARG A 84 -18.20 5.32 -4.17
C ARG A 84 -19.40 5.86 -3.42
N ARG A 85 -19.46 7.17 -3.19
CA ARG A 85 -20.56 7.86 -2.54
C ARG A 85 -21.88 7.64 -3.29
N GLN A 86 -21.89 7.82 -4.61
CA GLN A 86 -23.07 7.58 -5.44
C GLN A 86 -23.62 6.15 -5.28
N LYS A 87 -22.75 5.14 -5.27
CA LYS A 87 -23.17 3.73 -5.07
C LYS A 87 -23.78 3.50 -3.70
N VAL A 88 -23.20 4.10 -2.66
CA VAL A 88 -23.72 4.00 -1.29
C VAL A 88 -25.07 4.71 -1.16
N GLU A 89 -25.21 5.91 -1.72
CA GLU A 89 -26.47 6.67 -1.76
C GLU A 89 -27.58 5.88 -2.46
N ASP A 90 -27.27 5.18 -3.56
CA ASP A 90 -28.23 4.33 -4.26
C ASP A 90 -28.70 3.15 -3.40
N VAL A 91 -27.79 2.52 -2.65
CA VAL A 91 -28.13 1.44 -1.71
C VAL A 91 -28.98 1.96 -0.56
N GLN A 92 -28.63 3.12 0.00
CA GLN A 92 -29.39 3.75 1.08
C GLN A 92 -30.81 4.13 0.64
N LYS A 93 -30.98 4.73 -0.54
CA LYS A 93 -32.32 5.03 -1.10
C LYS A 93 -33.17 3.77 -1.23
N ARG A 94 -32.57 2.66 -1.69
CA ARG A 94 -33.28 1.37 -1.79
C ARG A 94 -33.66 0.82 -0.41
N ALA A 95 -32.79 0.95 0.58
CA ALA A 95 -33.09 0.54 1.95
C ALA A 95 -34.22 1.38 2.56
N GLN A 96 -34.16 2.70 2.39
CA GLN A 96 -35.20 3.65 2.84
C GLN A 96 -36.54 3.38 2.14
N PHE A 97 -36.53 3.06 0.84
CA PHE A 97 -37.73 2.69 0.10
C PHE A 97 -38.38 1.42 0.67
N ARG A 98 -37.58 0.37 0.94
CA ARG A 98 -38.10 -0.86 1.57
C ARG A 98 -38.72 -0.59 2.94
N LYS A 99 -38.04 0.21 3.77
CA LYS A 99 -38.51 0.64 5.08
C LYS A 99 -39.85 1.38 5.02
N ALA A 100 -39.96 2.36 4.13
CA ALA A 100 -41.17 3.17 3.99
C ALA A 100 -42.39 2.36 3.46
N HIS A 101 -42.13 1.31 2.67
CA HIS A 101 -43.18 0.44 2.13
C HIS A 101 -43.46 -0.80 2.99
N GLY A 102 -42.87 -0.91 4.19
CA GLY A 102 -43.15 -2.01 5.12
C GLY A 102 -42.64 -3.38 4.66
N LEU A 103 -41.71 -3.43 3.70
CA LEU A 103 -41.02 -4.64 3.24
C LEU A 103 -39.76 -4.91 4.09
N GLU A 104 -39.78 -4.56 5.37
CA GLU A 104 -38.68 -4.89 6.27
C GLU A 104 -38.76 -6.38 6.59
N GLU A 105 -37.91 -7.19 5.93
CA GLU A 105 -37.63 -8.53 6.41
C GLU A 105 -37.11 -8.40 7.86
N PRO A 106 -37.71 -9.11 8.83
CA PRO A 106 -37.25 -9.05 10.21
C PRO A 106 -35.79 -9.48 10.25
N GLU A 107 -34.98 -8.69 10.96
CA GLU A 107 -33.59 -8.93 11.30
C GLU A 107 -33.35 -10.42 11.62
N GLY A 108 -32.98 -11.21 10.62
CA GLY A 108 -33.20 -12.65 10.68
C GLY A 108 -32.14 -13.43 9.92
N VAL A 109 -31.04 -13.72 10.61
CA VAL A 109 -30.13 -14.87 10.42
C VAL A 109 -29.28 -14.93 9.13
N PHE A 110 -29.64 -14.24 8.04
CA PHE A 110 -28.86 -14.19 6.80
C PHE A 110 -28.54 -12.75 6.31
N GLY A 111 -28.65 -11.76 7.20
CA GLY A 111 -28.62 -10.32 6.86
C GLY A 111 -27.29 -9.58 7.07
N GLY A 112 -26.23 -10.24 7.54
CA GLY A 112 -24.97 -9.60 7.96
C GLY A 112 -24.15 -8.89 6.87
N TRP A 113 -24.60 -8.90 5.62
CA TRP A 113 -23.91 -8.26 4.48
C TRP A 113 -24.63 -7.03 3.90
N THR A 114 -25.83 -6.66 4.38
CA THR A 114 -26.67 -5.70 3.61
C THR A 114 -27.03 -4.37 4.26
N ALA A 115 -26.86 -4.15 5.56
CA ALA A 115 -26.86 -2.81 6.15
C ALA A 115 -26.53 -2.91 7.64
N LYS A 116 -25.42 -2.30 8.09
CA LYS A 116 -25.37 -1.83 9.46
C LYS A 116 -26.31 -0.63 9.54
N SER A 117 -27.34 -0.72 10.36
CA SER A 117 -28.24 0.40 10.63
C SER A 117 -27.45 1.51 11.35
N ASP A 118 -27.80 2.76 11.08
CA ASP A 118 -27.14 3.95 11.66
C ASP A 118 -27.17 3.97 13.21
N GLU A 119 -28.00 3.13 13.84
CA GLU A 119 -28.10 2.98 15.29
C GLU A 119 -26.88 2.25 15.90
N GLU A 120 -26.21 1.38 15.15
CA GLU A 120 -24.95 0.72 15.56
C GLU A 120 -23.72 1.63 15.36
N VAL A 121 -23.84 2.67 14.52
CA VAL A 121 -22.75 3.61 14.21
C VAL A 121 -22.68 4.78 15.20
N LEU A 122 -23.75 5.06 15.96
CA LEU A 122 -23.85 6.25 16.82
C LEU A 122 -23.95 6.01 18.34
N GLY A 123 -23.92 4.76 18.85
CA GLY A 123 -24.48 4.49 20.19
C GLY A 123 -23.72 3.58 21.14
N GLY A 124 -22.39 3.46 21.08
CA GLY A 124 -21.61 2.66 22.05
C GLY A 124 -21.25 3.37 23.36
N GLY A 125 -21.70 4.62 23.58
CA GLY A 125 -21.20 5.47 24.67
C GLY A 125 -22.24 6.17 25.55
N MET A 126 -23.55 5.99 25.31
CA MET A 126 -24.58 6.73 26.05
C MET A 126 -25.63 5.78 26.65
N ARG A 127 -25.25 5.04 27.69
CA ARG A 127 -26.17 4.52 28.71
C ARG A 127 -25.61 4.86 30.09
N GLU A 128 -26.37 5.70 30.76
CA GLU A 128 -26.08 6.42 31.99
C GLU A 128 -26.29 5.54 33.23
N GLY A 129 -25.38 5.62 34.22
CA GLY A 129 -25.62 5.16 35.60
C GLY A 129 -24.38 4.80 36.44
N GLY A 130 -23.72 5.78 37.06
CA GLY A 130 -22.81 5.57 38.20
C GLY A 130 -21.54 6.46 38.26
N MET A 131 -21.56 7.51 39.10
CA MET A 131 -20.54 8.57 39.31
C MET A 131 -19.32 8.12 40.17
N PRO A 132 -18.35 9.01 40.52
CA PRO A 132 -17.41 9.76 39.68
C PRO A 132 -15.93 9.52 40.13
N GLY A 133 -14.96 9.57 39.21
CA GLY A 133 -13.57 9.45 39.62
C GLY A 133 -12.54 9.62 38.50
N GLU A 134 -11.85 10.75 38.56
CA GLU A 134 -10.47 10.95 38.11
C GLU A 134 -10.18 11.11 36.60
N VAL A 135 -10.01 12.39 36.24
CA VAL A 135 -9.31 12.89 35.07
C VAL A 135 -7.84 12.43 35.07
N SER A 136 -7.41 11.63 34.10
CA SER A 136 -6.01 11.64 33.64
C SER A 136 -5.79 10.93 32.30
N SER A 137 -5.12 11.62 31.39
CA SER A 137 -4.33 11.10 30.25
C SER A 137 -5.04 10.65 28.95
N VAL A 138 -5.60 11.63 28.24
CA VAL A 138 -5.71 11.56 26.76
C VAL A 138 -4.29 11.68 26.15
N ARG A 139 -3.52 10.58 26.14
CA ARG A 139 -2.33 10.45 25.27
C ARG A 139 -1.86 9.01 24.96
N ALA A 140 -2.46 7.97 25.55
CA ALA A 140 -1.96 6.60 25.40
C ALA A 140 -2.74 5.68 24.44
N ALA A 141 -3.81 6.16 23.78
CA ALA A 141 -4.73 5.29 23.05
C ALA A 141 -4.54 5.25 21.51
N ALA A 142 -3.44 5.77 20.97
CA ALA A 142 -3.24 5.85 19.51
C ALA A 142 -2.18 4.88 18.94
N VAL A 143 -1.59 3.99 19.77
CA VAL A 143 -0.45 3.14 19.34
C VAL A 143 -0.82 1.64 19.20
N ASP A 144 -2.03 1.21 19.56
CA ASP A 144 -2.39 -0.22 19.59
C ASP A 144 -3.44 -0.61 18.51
N GLN A 145 -3.30 -0.05 17.30
CA GLN A 145 -4.20 -0.35 16.16
C GLN A 145 -3.51 -1.01 14.96
N SER A 146 -2.40 -1.71 15.15
CA SER A 146 -1.85 -2.56 14.08
C SER A 146 -1.50 -3.95 14.60
N PRO A 147 -2.20 -5.01 14.15
CA PRO A 147 -1.88 -6.40 14.52
C PRO A 147 -0.46 -6.80 14.09
N ILE A 148 0.10 -6.09 13.10
CA ILE A 148 1.40 -6.37 12.50
C ILE A 148 2.54 -6.17 13.50
N ALA A 149 2.44 -5.20 14.43
CA ALA A 149 3.54 -4.88 15.35
C ALA A 149 3.80 -5.97 16.40
N ARG A 150 2.77 -6.74 16.78
CA ARG A 150 2.90 -7.88 17.71
C ARG A 150 3.55 -9.07 17.04
N ASP A 151 3.28 -9.26 15.75
CA ASP A 151 3.85 -10.36 14.96
C ASP A 151 5.36 -10.17 14.73
N VAL A 152 5.85 -8.93 14.57
CA VAL A 152 7.29 -8.67 14.36
C VAL A 152 8.12 -8.99 15.60
N MET A 153 7.64 -8.63 16.80
CA MET A 153 8.36 -8.95 18.05
C MET A 153 8.26 -10.42 18.46
N ALA A 154 7.16 -11.09 18.11
CA ALA A 154 7.03 -12.54 18.28
C ALA A 154 7.94 -13.30 17.30
N ALA A 155 8.11 -12.80 16.06
CA ALA A 155 8.99 -13.38 15.06
C ALA A 155 10.49 -13.22 15.42
N GLU A 156 10.91 -12.06 15.93
CA GLU A 156 12.30 -11.84 16.39
C GLU A 156 12.67 -12.72 17.61
N ALA A 157 11.71 -13.05 18.47
CA ALA A 157 11.93 -13.94 19.62
C ALA A 157 11.99 -15.43 19.21
N ALA A 158 11.34 -15.82 18.11
CA ALA A 158 11.32 -17.19 17.60
C ALA A 158 12.57 -17.55 16.76
N GLU A 159 13.30 -16.55 16.25
CA GLU A 159 14.45 -16.74 15.33
C GLU A 159 15.68 -17.46 15.97
N LYS A 160 15.68 -17.71 17.29
CA LYS A 160 16.83 -18.34 17.99
C LYS A 160 16.76 -19.87 18.14
N GLN A 161 15.75 -20.54 17.59
CA GLN A 161 15.69 -22.01 17.61
C GLN A 161 15.83 -22.57 16.20
N PRO A 162 16.67 -23.60 15.97
CA PRO A 162 16.72 -24.24 14.67
C PRO A 162 15.41 -25.02 14.46
N GLU A 163 14.46 -24.44 13.73
CA GLU A 163 13.25 -25.12 13.34
C GLU A 163 13.61 -26.35 12.49
N ILE A 164 13.20 -27.52 12.96
CA ILE A 164 13.33 -28.80 12.28
C ILE A 164 11.97 -29.05 11.61
N TYR A 165 11.98 -29.27 10.30
CA TYR A 165 10.77 -29.62 9.55
C TYR A 165 10.79 -31.10 9.17
N VAL A 166 9.62 -31.72 9.14
CA VAL A 166 9.43 -33.13 8.77
C VAL A 166 8.98 -33.18 7.31
N ASP A 167 9.83 -33.72 6.44
CA ASP A 167 9.51 -33.91 5.03
C ASP A 167 8.38 -34.93 4.85
N PHE A 168 7.76 -34.98 3.66
CA PHE A 168 6.67 -35.91 3.33
C PHE A 168 7.02 -37.41 3.50
N GLU A 169 8.31 -37.76 3.57
CA GLU A 169 8.79 -39.12 3.87
C GLU A 169 9.07 -39.38 5.36
N GLY A 170 8.68 -38.46 6.25
CA GLY A 170 8.83 -38.61 7.70
C GLY A 170 10.26 -38.48 8.21
N LYS A 171 11.18 -37.89 7.44
CA LYS A 171 12.57 -37.63 7.86
C LYS A 171 12.71 -36.20 8.34
N GLU A 172 13.31 -36.03 9.53
CA GLU A 172 13.61 -34.73 10.12
C GLU A 172 14.87 -34.14 9.46
N ARG A 173 14.75 -32.97 8.84
CA ARG A 173 15.89 -32.23 8.29
C ARG A 173 15.95 -30.81 8.86
N PRO A 174 17.16 -30.27 9.10
CA PRO A 174 17.31 -28.88 9.52
C PRO A 174 16.96 -27.94 8.34
N VAL A 175 16.15 -26.91 8.60
CA VAL A 175 15.68 -25.90 7.60
C VAL A 175 16.82 -25.21 6.85
N GLN A 176 18.04 -25.26 7.39
CA GLN A 176 19.25 -24.78 6.71
C GLN A 176 19.51 -25.48 5.36
N GLU A 177 19.05 -26.72 5.16
CA GLU A 177 19.18 -27.39 3.86
C GLU A 177 18.13 -26.91 2.84
N ALA A 178 16.92 -26.60 3.28
CA ALA A 178 15.86 -26.07 2.42
C ALA A 178 16.16 -24.63 1.93
N LYS A 179 16.83 -23.82 2.74
CA LYS A 179 17.24 -22.45 2.38
C LYS A 179 18.39 -22.38 1.37
N LYS A 180 19.07 -23.51 1.09
CA LYS A 180 20.21 -23.58 0.14
C LYS A 180 19.78 -23.64 -1.34
N TRP A 181 18.50 -23.44 -1.65
CA TRP A 181 17.97 -23.43 -3.02
C TRP A 181 18.63 -22.39 -3.94
N TYR A 182 19.28 -21.36 -3.40
CA TYR A 182 19.88 -20.28 -4.19
C TYR A 182 21.41 -20.33 -4.35
N GLY A 183 22.09 -21.46 -4.14
CA GLY A 183 23.46 -21.66 -4.63
C GLY A 183 24.48 -20.57 -4.24
N ILE A 184 24.32 -19.96 -3.07
CA ILE A 184 25.27 -19.01 -2.49
C ILE A 184 26.03 -19.79 -1.42
N TRP A 185 27.35 -19.88 -1.60
CA TRP A 185 28.31 -20.54 -0.72
C TRP A 185 28.50 -19.77 0.59
#